data_AF-A0A7K9P1Q8-F1
#
_entry.id   AF-A0A7K9P1Q8-F1
#
_cell.length_a   1.000
_cell.length_b   1.000
_cell.length_c   1.000
_cell.angle_alpha   90.00
_cell.angle_beta   90.00
_cell.angle_gamma   90.00
#
_symmetry.space_group_name_H-M   'P 1'
#
loop_
_entity.id
_entity.type
_entity.pdbx_description
1 polymer ?
#
loop_
_entity_poly.entity_id
_entity_poly.type
_entity_poly.pdbx_seq_one_letter_code
_entity_poly.pdbx_strand_id
1 'polypeptide(L)' 'QLAPLFNILKGNPDLNFPRKLTPEAKATLEIVEQAVTNRQVHRIYPEICITVFIFIIDFPPTAIIGQWDTQW' A
#
# COMPACT_ATOMS: atom_id res chain seq x y z
N GLN A 1 4.11 -6.27 -13.54
CA GLN A 1 3.33 -7.40 -12.97
C GLN A 1 3.91 -7.74 -11.61
N LEU A 2 3.08 -8.04 -10.57
CA LEU A 2 3.56 -8.29 -9.19
C LEU A 2 3.90 -9.76 -8.87
N ALA A 3 3.66 -10.68 -9.80
CA ALA A 3 3.84 -12.11 -9.59
C ALA A 3 5.23 -12.51 -9.04
N PRO A 4 6.36 -11.91 -9.47
CA PRO A 4 7.67 -12.24 -8.91
C PRO A 4 7.78 -12.01 -7.39
N LEU A 5 7.11 -10.99 -6.85
CA LEU A 5 7.08 -10.75 -5.40
C LEU A 5 6.31 -11.83 -4.67
N PHE A 6 5.14 -12.22 -5.15
CA PHE A 6 4.33 -13.26 -4.50
C PHE A 6 4.95 -14.65 -4.64
N ASN A 7 5.78 -14.88 -5.67
CA ASN A 7 6.48 -16.14 -5.83
C ASN A 7 7.48 -16.42 -4.70
N ILE A 8 8.06 -15.39 -4.05
CA ILE A 8 8.94 -15.59 -2.88
C ILE A 8 8.16 -16.13 -1.66
N LEU A 9 6.84 -15.98 -1.68
CA LEU A 9 5.97 -16.45 -0.60
C LEU A 9 5.58 -17.93 -0.74
N LYS A 10 5.83 -18.53 -1.92
CA LYS A 10 5.56 -19.95 -2.15
C LYS A 10 6.57 -20.82 -1.39
N GLY A 11 6.16 -22.03 -1.03
CA GLY A 11 6.99 -22.98 -0.29
C GLY A 11 6.57 -23.09 1.17
N ASN A 12 7.51 -22.90 2.09
CA ASN A 12 7.27 -23.11 3.52
C ASN A 12 6.21 -22.12 4.07
N PRO A 13 5.12 -22.61 4.69
CA PRO A 13 4.08 -21.76 5.27
C PRO A 13 4.51 -21.07 6.57
N ASP A 14 5.61 -21.48 7.19
CA ASP A 14 6.13 -20.83 8.40
C ASP A 14 6.52 -19.36 8.11
N LEU A 15 5.97 -18.45 8.90
CA LEU A 15 6.21 -17.01 8.80
C LEU A 15 7.64 -16.63 9.21
N ASN A 16 8.26 -17.41 10.09
CA ASN A 16 9.63 -17.17 10.54
C ASN A 16 10.68 -17.70 9.57
N PHE A 17 10.26 -18.45 8.54
CA PHE A 17 11.18 -18.96 7.55
C PHE A 17 11.77 -17.81 6.72
N PRO A 18 13.11 -17.68 6.66
CA PRO A 18 13.73 -16.55 5.96
C PRO A 18 13.48 -16.64 4.46
N ARG A 19 12.97 -15.56 3.87
CA ARG A 19 12.75 -15.43 2.43
C ARG A 19 13.78 -14.48 1.85
N LYS A 20 14.39 -14.87 0.73
CA LYS A 20 15.35 -14.02 0.02
C LYS A 20 14.65 -13.33 -1.14
N LEU A 21 14.95 -12.04 -1.30
CA LEU A 21 14.54 -11.30 -2.49
C LEU A 21 15.34 -11.82 -3.69
N THR A 22 14.65 -12.25 -4.75
CA THR A 22 15.30 -12.52 -6.03
C THR A 22 15.49 -11.22 -6.81
N PRO A 23 16.40 -11.17 -7.81
CA PRO A 23 16.57 -9.99 -8.66
C PRO A 23 15.27 -9.54 -9.32
N GLU A 24 14.42 -10.47 -9.75
CA GLU A 24 13.14 -10.18 -10.40
C GLU A 24 12.13 -9.59 -9.41
N ALA A 25 12.09 -10.13 -8.18
CA ALA A 25 11.27 -9.58 -7.11
C ALA A 25 11.72 -8.17 -6.71
N LYS A 26 13.05 -7.93 -6.70
CA LYS A 26 13.61 -6.60 -6.45
C LYS A 26 13.20 -5.59 -7.51
N ALA A 27 13.37 -5.91 -8.79
CA ALA A 27 12.94 -5.04 -9.88
C ALA A 27 11.42 -4.77 -9.85
N THR A 28 10.64 -5.76 -9.42
CA THR A 28 9.19 -5.59 -9.25
C THR A 28 8.85 -4.63 -8.10
N LEU A 29 9.62 -4.65 -7.00
CA LEU A 29 9.46 -3.70 -5.90
C LEU A 29 9.77 -2.27 -6.32
N GLU A 30 10.84 -2.07 -7.08
CA GLU A 30 11.23 -0.75 -7.59
C GLU A 30 10.11 -0.12 -8.45
N ILE A 31 9.40 -0.93 -9.25
CA ILE A 31 8.23 -0.47 -10.02
C ILE A 31 7.10 -0.01 -9.08
N VAL A 32 6.82 -0.77 -8.02
CA VAL A 32 5.78 -0.41 -7.04
C VAL A 32 6.15 0.86 -6.30
N GLU A 33 7.39 0.94 -5.82
CA GLU A 33 7.92 2.10 -5.12
C GLU A 33 7.85 3.36 -5.97
N GLN A 34 8.27 3.27 -7.24
CA GLN A 34 8.18 4.38 -8.18
C GLN A 34 6.73 4.79 -8.43
N ALA A 35 5.83 3.81 -8.60
CA ALA A 35 4.41 4.09 -8.81
C ALA A 35 3.76 4.75 -7.59
N VAL A 36 4.10 4.32 -6.37
CA VAL A 36 3.63 4.93 -5.11
C VAL A 36 4.20 6.35 -4.97
N THR A 37 5.49 6.52 -5.23
CA THR A 37 6.18 7.82 -5.13
C THR A 37 5.61 8.84 -6.11
N ASN A 38 5.34 8.42 -7.36
CA ASN A 38 4.79 9.29 -8.39
C ASN A 38 3.29 9.56 -8.21
N ARG A 39 2.61 8.78 -7.36
CA ARG A 39 1.18 8.93 -7.14
C ARG A 39 0.93 10.05 -6.14
N GLN A 40 0.57 11.20 -6.67
CA GLN A 40 0.01 12.29 -5.88
C GLN A 40 -1.37 11.90 -5.33
N VAL A 41 -1.55 11.99 -4.01
CA VAL A 41 -2.76 11.59 -3.27
C VAL A 41 -3.89 12.64 -3.36
N HIS A 42 -3.66 13.78 -4.00
CA HIS A 42 -4.59 14.91 -4.01
C HIS A 42 -5.58 14.80 -5.17
N ARG A 43 -6.47 13.80 -5.10
CA ARG A 43 -7.75 13.84 -5.81
C ARG A 43 -8.81 14.30 -4.82
N ILE A 44 -9.04 15.61 -4.77
CA ILE A 44 -10.14 16.20 -4.01
C ILE A 44 -11.27 16.48 -5.00
N TYR A 45 -12.43 15.89 -4.75
CA TYR A 45 -13.67 16.13 -5.47
C TYR A 45 -14.47 17.18 -4.70
N PRO A 46 -14.62 18.42 -5.21
CA PRO A 46 -15.28 19.50 -4.46
C PRO A 46 -16.71 19.17 -4.02
N GLU A 47 -17.39 18.31 -4.79
CA GLU A 47 -18.78 17.90 -4.56
C GLU A 47 -18.94 16.82 -3.46
N ILE A 48 -17.85 16.27 -2.93
CA ILE A 48 -17.87 15.19 -1.93
C ILE A 48 -17.34 15.70 -0.60
N CYS A 49 -18.07 15.43 0.48
CA CYS A 49 -17.61 15.78 1.83
C CYS A 49 -16.30 15.08 2.18
N ILE A 50 -15.37 15.84 2.78
CA ILE A 50 -14.16 15.29 3.38
C ILE A 50 -14.49 14.76 4.76
N THR A 51 -14.11 13.52 5.03
CA THR A 51 -14.25 12.88 6.34
C THR A 51 -12.87 12.73 6.97
N VAL A 52 -12.79 12.99 8.27
CA VAL A 52 -11.61 12.77 9.09
C VAL A 52 -11.92 11.68 10.10
N PHE A 53 -11.18 10.57 10.03
CA PHE A 53 -11.24 9.50 11.00
C PHE A 53 -10.09 9.67 11.97
N ILE A 54 -10.39 9.87 13.25
CA ILE A 54 -9.39 10.03 14.31
C ILE A 54 -9.29 8.70 15.06
N PHE A 55 -8.07 8.19 15.17
CA PHE A 55 -7.74 6.97 15.90
C PHE A 55 -7.02 7.34 17.19
N ILE A 56 -7.45 6.75 18.30
CA ILE A 56 -6.73 6.83 19.57
C ILE A 56 -5.74 5.67 19.58
N ILE A 57 -4.58 5.87 18.96
CA ILE A 57 -3.52 4.87 18.84
C ILE A 57 -2.17 5.49 19.26
N ASP A 58 -1.32 4.67 19.86
CA ASP A 58 -0.01 5.11 20.39
C ASP A 58 1.01 5.44 19.29
N PHE A 59 0.77 4.98 18.06
CA PHE A 59 1.69 5.13 16.94
C PHE A 59 1.02 5.82 15.75
N PRO A 60 1.71 6.73 15.05
CA PRO A 60 1.13 7.46 13.92
C PRO A 60 0.79 6.55 12.73
N PRO A 61 -0.17 6.97 11.88
CA PRO A 61 -0.88 8.26 11.92
C PRO A 61 -2.10 8.29 12.85
N THR A 62 -2.26 9.38 13.62
CA THR A 62 -3.41 9.60 14.54
C THR A 62 -4.74 9.84 13.82
N ALA A 63 -4.72 10.21 12.55
CA ALA A 63 -5.93 10.43 11.78
C ALA A 63 -5.73 10.14 10.30
N ILE A 64 -6.82 9.77 9.64
CA ILE A 64 -6.92 9.61 8.18
C ILE A 64 -7.92 10.64 7.66
N ILE A 65 -7.53 11.36 6.60
CA ILE A 65 -8.40 12.28 5.87
C ILE A 65 -8.73 11.62 4.53
N GLY A 66 -10.02 11.57 4.17
CA GLY A 66 -10.45 10.97 2.91
C GLY A 66 -11.81 11.44 2.44
N GLN A 67 -12.10 11.18 1.17
CA GLN A 67 -13.43 11.31 0.58
C GLN A 67 -13.94 9.92 0.23
N TRP A 68 -15.20 9.65 0.54
CA TRP A 68 -15.86 8.40 0.19
C TRP A 68 -16.94 8.68 -0.84
N ASP A 69 -16.72 8.25 -2.07
CA ASP A 69 -17.73 8.32 -3.14
C ASP A 69 -18.58 7.04 -3.11
N THR A 70 -19.86 7.18 -2.81
CA THR A 70 -20.80 6.04 -2.73
C THR A 70 -21.26 5.54 -4.10
N GLN A 71 -20.84 6.18 -5.19
CA GLN A 71 -21.25 5.84 -6.57
C GLN A 71 -20.30 4.87 -7.28
N TRP A 72 -19.26 4.34 -6.61
CA TRP A 72 -18.32 3.34 -7.15
C TRP A 72 -18.61 1.93 -6.67
#